data_AF-A0A482Y1X1-F1
#
_entry.id   AF-A0A482Y1X1-F1
#
_cell.length_a   1.000
_cell.length_b   1.000
_cell.length_c   1.000
_cell.angle_alpha   90.00
_cell.angle_beta   90.00
_cell.angle_gamma   90.00
#
_symmetry.space_group_name_H-M   'P 1'
#
loop_
_entity.id
_entity.type
_entity.pdbx_description
1 polymer ?
#
loop_
_entity_poly.entity_id
_entity_poly.type
_entity_poly.pdbx_seq_one_letter_code
_entity_poly.pdbx_strand_id
1 'polypeptide(L)' 'MILSPAVTAKNIDRSREEVTRRLTVLVEYGFVTRVERGYYEIDEVGVQYLAGELDADELEPDSD' A
#
# COMPACT_ATOMS: atom_id res chain seq x y z
N MET A 1 -6.87 3.08 -8.77
CA MET A 1 -7.39 4.30 -8.08
C MET A 1 -6.22 4.94 -7.38
N ILE A 2 -5.94 6.22 -7.63
CA ILE A 2 -4.80 6.93 -7.05
C ILE A 2 -5.27 7.78 -5.87
N LEU A 3 -4.68 7.58 -4.69
CA LEU A 3 -5.04 8.31 -3.46
C LEU A 3 -3.79 8.86 -2.76
N SER A 4 -3.98 9.99 -2.06
CA SER A 4 -2.95 10.53 -1.15
C SER A 4 -3.12 9.96 0.27
N PRO A 5 -2.06 9.93 1.10
CA PRO A 5 -2.17 9.50 2.50
C PRO A 5 -3.24 10.25 3.29
N ALA A 6 -3.46 11.54 2.99
CA ALA A 6 -4.46 12.35 3.66
C ALA A 6 -5.90 11.92 3.30
N VAL A 7 -6.15 11.60 2.03
CA VAL A 7 -7.46 11.10 1.57
C VAL A 7 -7.71 9.69 2.11
N THR A 8 -6.72 8.80 2.01
CA THR A 8 -6.82 7.44 2.57
C THR A 8 -7.10 7.47 4.06
N ALA A 9 -6.35 8.25 4.84
CA ALA A 9 -6.54 8.43 6.28
C ALA A 9 -7.96 8.91 6.63
N LYS A 10 -8.48 9.88 5.89
CA LYS A 10 -9.87 10.36 6.05
C LYS A 10 -10.89 9.27 5.77
N ASN A 11 -10.67 8.45 4.74
CA ASN A 11 -11.61 7.40 4.34
C ASN A 11 -11.68 6.23 5.34
N ILE A 12 -10.61 5.97 6.09
CA ILE A 12 -10.52 4.83 7.03
C ILE A 12 -10.50 5.23 8.51
N ASP A 13 -10.78 6.51 8.81
CA ASP A 13 -10.75 7.09 10.17
C ASP A 13 -9.44 6.79 10.93
N ARG A 14 -8.31 7.13 10.29
CA ARG A 14 -6.95 6.99 10.83
C ARG A 14 -6.18 8.30 10.71
N SER A 15 -5.07 8.39 11.46
CA SER A 15 -4.17 9.53 11.33
C SER A 15 -3.39 9.46 10.00
N ARG A 16 -3.09 10.62 9.40
CA ARG A 16 -2.23 10.71 8.21
C ARG A 16 -0.84 10.10 8.47
N GLU A 17 -0.30 10.26 9.68
CA GLU A 17 1.00 9.73 10.07
C GLU A 17 1.02 8.20 10.08
N GLU A 18 0.03 7.57 10.71
CA GLU A 18 -0.13 6.12 10.74
C GLU A 18 -0.29 5.53 9.33
N VAL A 19 -1.13 6.16 8.50
CA VAL A 19 -1.30 5.75 7.09
C VAL A 19 0.00 5.88 6.31
N THR A 20 0.76 6.96 6.52
CA THR A 20 2.06 7.14 5.85
C THR A 20 3.04 6.02 6.24
N ARG A 21 3.13 5.70 7.54
CA ARG A 21 3.99 4.60 8.03
C ARG A 21 3.58 3.25 7.43
N ARG A 22 2.28 2.98 7.32
CA ARG A 22 1.78 1.72 6.72
C ARG A 22 2.01 1.67 5.21
N LEU A 23 1.82 2.78 4.50
CA LEU A 23 2.09 2.85 3.06
C LEU A 23 3.57 2.60 2.76
N THR A 24 4.51 3.05 3.60
CA THR A 24 5.94 2.69 3.45
C THR A 24 6.13 1.17 3.45
N VAL A 25 5.59 0.46 4.44
CA VAL A 25 5.70 -1.00 4.52
C VAL A 25 5.01 -1.68 3.33
N LEU A 26 3.85 -1.19 2.89
CA LEU A 26 3.17 -1.76 1.75
C LEU A 26 3.94 -1.56 0.43
N VAL A 27 4.68 -0.45 0.29
CA VAL A 27 5.59 -0.24 -0.84
C VAL A 27 6.77 -1.20 -0.76
N GLU A 28 7.36 -1.38 0.43
CA GLU A 28 8.48 -2.31 0.67
C GLU A 28 8.15 -3.76 0.31
N TYR A 29 6.88 -4.15 0.26
CA TYR A 29 6.44 -5.50 -0.10
C TYR A 29 5.68 -5.54 -1.43
N GLY A 30 5.74 -4.49 -2.24
CA GLY A 30 5.11 -4.46 -3.57
C GLY A 30 3.58 -4.42 -3.57
N PHE A 31 2.91 -4.27 -2.43
CA PHE A 31 1.43 -4.22 -2.39
C PHE A 31 0.87 -2.94 -3.00
N VAL A 32 1.60 -1.84 -2.88
CA VAL A 32 1.24 -0.54 -3.44
C VAL A 32 2.46 0.11 -4.06
N THR A 33 2.25 0.88 -5.12
CA THR A 33 3.31 1.66 -5.75
C THR A 33 3.10 3.14 -5.56
N ARG A 34 4.21 3.89 -5.50
CA ARG A 34 4.21 5.35 -5.42
C ARG A 34 4.27 5.93 -6.83
N VAL A 35 3.10 6.25 -7.40
CA VAL A 35 2.99 6.82 -8.75
C VAL A 35 3.62 8.21 -8.88
N GLU A 36 3.56 9.02 -7.82
CA GLU A 36 4.28 10.29 -7.71
C GLU A 36 4.41 10.74 -6.23
N ARG A 37 5.02 11.89 -5.97
CA ARG A 37 5.29 12.35 -4.60
C ARG A 37 3.98 12.56 -3.81
N GLY A 38 3.63 11.57 -2.99
CA GLY A 38 2.50 11.64 -2.07
C GLY A 38 1.20 11.04 -2.62
N TYR A 39 1.29 10.26 -3.69
CA TYR A 39 0.18 9.55 -4.31
C TYR A 39 0.54 8.09 -4.51
N TYR A 40 -0.41 7.21 -4.22
CA TYR A 40 -0.23 5.76 -4.18
C TYR A 40 -1.37 5.06 -4.92
N GLU A 41 -1.05 3.92 -5.50
CA GLU A 41 -2.01 3.00 -6.14
C GLU A 41 -1.68 1.56 -5.71
N ILE A 42 -2.70 0.69 -5.68
CA ILE A 42 -2.51 -0.74 -5.42
C ILE A 42 -1.81 -1.37 -6.62
N ASP A 43 -0.74 -2.12 -6.38
CA ASP A 43 0.00 -2.83 -7.42
C ASP A 43 -0.53 -4.25 -7.63
N GLU A 44 0.02 -5.00 -8.59
CA GLU A 44 -0.41 -6.35 -8.95
C GLU A 44 -0.44 -7.31 -7.75
N VAL A 45 0.62 -7.32 -6.93
CA VAL A 45 0.71 -8.12 -5.69
C VAL A 45 -0.45 -7.79 -4.74
N GLY A 46 -0.77 -6.50 -4.61
CA GLY A 46 -1.88 -6.05 -3.77
C GLY A 46 -3.26 -6.45 -4.29
N VAL A 47 -3.44 -6.49 -5.62
CA VAL A 47 -4.67 -7.00 -6.24
C VAL A 47 -4.84 -8.50 -5.96
N GLN A 48 -3.79 -9.29 -6.14
CA GLN A 48 -3.82 -10.75 -5.89
C GLN A 48 -4.09 -11.06 -4.40
N TYR A 49 -3.47 -10.32 -3.48
CA TYR A 49 -3.75 -10.46 -2.05
C TYR A 49 -5.21 -10.18 -1.70
N LEU A 50 -5.79 -9.11 -2.25
CA LEU A 50 -7.21 -8.79 -2.03
C LEU A 50 -8.15 -9.82 -2.66
N ALA A 51 -7.73 -10.48 -3.73
CA ALA A 51 -8.46 -11.59 -4.35
C ALA A 51 -8.32 -12.92 -3.57
N GLY A 52 -7.41 -12.99 -2.59
CA GLY A 52 -7.09 -14.21 -1.84
C GLY A 52 -6.24 -15.21 -2.65
N GLU A 53 -5.59 -14.74 -3.71
CA GLU A 53 -4.74 -15.54 -4.60
C GLU A 53 -3.29 -15.60 -4.12
N LEU A 54 -2.94 -14.77 -3.13
CA LEU A 54 -1.61 -14.64 -2.57
C LEU A 54 -1.67 -14.69 -1.03
N ASP A 55 -0.80 -15.50 -0.44
CA ASP A 55 -0.57 -15.51 1.01
C ASP A 55 0.54 -14.51 1.37
N ALA A 56 0.22 -13.54 2.22
CA ALA A 56 1.18 -12.51 2.62
C ALA A 56 2.28 -13.05 3.53
N ASP A 57 2.07 -14.19 4.19
CA ASP A 57 3.08 -14.82 5.05
C ASP A 57 4.24 -15.43 4.22
N GLU A 58 4.05 -15.59 2.91
CA GLU A 58 5.06 -16.12 1.98
C GLU A 58 5.88 -15.01 1.30
N LEU A 59 5.55 -13.73 1.50
CA LEU A 59 6.24 -12.61 0.87
C LEU A 59 7.52 -12.22 1.60
N GLU A 60 8.55 -11.94 0.81
CA GLU A 60 9.77 -11.26 1.25
C GLU A 60 9.69 -9.78 0.84
N PRO A 61 10.35 -8.87 1.58
CA PRO A 61 10.43 -7.47 1.16
C PRO A 61 11.11 -7.36 -0.20
N ASP A 62 10.55 -6.53 -1.06
CA ASP A 62 11.05 -6.24 -2.40
C ASP A 62 12.47 -5.68 -2.28
N SER A 63 13.40 -6.29 -3.01
CA SER A 63 14.85 -6.07 -2.85
C SER A 63 15.43 -5.00 -3.79
N ASP A 64 14.58 -4.17 -4.40
CA ASP A 64 14.98 -3.10 -5.34
C ASP A 64 15.75 -1.93 -4.69
#